data_AF-A0A6L2PD70-F1
#
_entry.id   AF-A0A6L2PD70-F1
#
_cell.length_a   1.000
_cell.length_b   1.000
_cell.length_c   1.000
_cell.angle_alpha   90.00
_cell.angle_beta   90.00
_cell.angle_gamma   90.00
#
_symmetry.space_group_name_H-M   'P 1'
#
loop_
_entity.id
_entity.type
_entity.pdbx_description
1 polymer ?
#
loop_
_entity_poly.entity_id
_entity_poly.type
_entity_poly.pdbx_seq_one_letter_code
_entity_poly.pdbx_strand_id
1 'polypeptide(L)'
;MEVIWYATCKDRDFEVVMVVTRKKCSFVGMEMYQPTWCCIPEDCNCQSCSHHPYLYFLENTGLRVEAFRLHWFTAAFNRFFQKCGSWRPKLLDCWFTLGTRCSLALLPVAMYIVIRTAVSACHRSISTGDTKPALILEPMIPGVNLPISDIGYYLAALITCSVVHELGHAVAAVREDVHIDGVGLTVVLIVPVVYVHLNTQQYDSLPPKRQLRITCAGVWHNFVLTIAAMFLLILLPFLLYPFFDAGTGVTVRNIHQASPLAGPSGLQTGDKVLTLNQCQVKDFDSWYHCIVSAINHASPGYCISSELVKEHDESVAAKQLPGGAIECCNAKSTDHLCFEYLDKEENMPELPPHTCLPGRIVIESTDEMCVTASDCSAGLHCLKPSLDNNTRLLRIKRANAKVVIFLGQPSDVYHTVQ
;
A
#
# COMPACT_ATOMS: atom_id res chain seq x y z
N MET A 1 -50.22 -14.25 39.85
CA MET A 1 -50.24 -13.16 40.83
C MET A 1 -49.27 -13.56 41.93
N GLU A 2 -48.02 -13.14 41.82
CA GLU A 2 -47.04 -13.38 42.88
C GLU A 2 -46.38 -12.06 43.23
N VAL A 3 -46.34 -11.83 44.55
CA VAL A 3 -45.99 -10.60 45.22
C VAL A 3 -44.47 -10.45 45.20
N ILE A 4 -44.01 -9.33 44.65
CA ILE A 4 -42.62 -8.89 44.65
C ILE A 4 -42.33 -8.29 46.02
N TRP A 5 -41.34 -8.82 46.76
CA TRP A 5 -40.77 -8.14 47.93
C TRP A 5 -39.53 -7.36 47.51
N TYR A 6 -39.53 -6.06 47.82
CA TYR A 6 -38.42 -5.14 47.65
C TYR A 6 -37.64 -5.04 48.95
N ALA A 7 -36.29 -5.06 48.87
CA ALA A 7 -35.43 -4.59 49.95
C ALA A 7 -34.56 -3.45 49.41
N THR A 8 -34.71 -2.26 49.99
CA THR A 8 -33.94 -1.06 49.67
C THR A 8 -32.79 -0.91 50.67
N CYS A 9 -31.57 -0.73 50.17
CA CYS A 9 -30.45 -0.22 50.98
C CYS A 9 -30.10 1.17 50.44
N LYS A 10 -30.23 2.17 51.31
CA LYS A 10 -30.09 3.59 50.98
C LYS A 10 -28.72 4.06 51.46
N ASP A 11 -27.75 4.10 50.56
CA ASP A 11 -26.81 5.23 50.47
C ASP A 11 -26.03 5.22 49.14
N ARG A 12 -26.37 6.23 48.32
CA ARG A 12 -25.71 6.78 47.13
C ARG A 12 -25.27 5.82 46.00
N ASP A 13 -26.26 5.59 45.14
CA ASP A 13 -26.25 5.69 43.67
C ASP A 13 -25.32 4.79 42.85
N PHE A 14 -25.55 3.47 42.88
CA PHE A 14 -25.53 2.60 41.69
C PHE A 14 -26.51 1.43 41.88
N GLU A 15 -27.50 1.29 40.97
CA GLU A 15 -28.39 0.12 40.90
C GLU A 15 -27.68 -1.06 40.24
N VAL A 16 -27.60 -2.20 40.94
CA VAL A 16 -27.11 -3.47 40.36
C VAL A 16 -28.26 -4.47 40.30
N VAL A 17 -28.64 -4.88 39.09
CA VAL A 17 -29.66 -5.90 38.84
C VAL A 17 -29.00 -7.29 38.90
N MET A 18 -29.27 -8.07 39.95
CA MET A 18 -28.84 -9.47 40.05
C MET A 18 -29.92 -10.41 39.49
N VAL A 19 -29.61 -11.14 38.42
CA VAL A 19 -30.43 -12.25 37.92
C VAL A 19 -29.93 -13.55 38.53
N VAL A 20 -30.66 -14.09 39.51
CA VAL A 20 -30.35 -15.40 40.12
C VAL A 20 -31.13 -16.49 39.38
N THR A 21 -30.44 -17.37 38.65
CA THR A 21 -31.04 -18.61 38.14
C THR A 21 -30.84 -19.73 39.16
N ARG A 22 -31.94 -20.32 39.65
CA ARG A 22 -31.92 -21.52 40.51
C ARG A 22 -31.46 -22.73 39.68
N LYS A 23 -30.36 -23.38 40.06
CA LYS A 23 -30.14 -24.80 39.73
C LYS A 23 -30.35 -25.66 40.98
N LYS A 24 -31.23 -26.66 40.85
CA LYS A 24 -31.48 -27.73 41.82
C LYS A 24 -30.18 -28.48 42.12
N CYS A 25 -29.84 -28.62 43.40
CA CYS A 25 -28.92 -29.66 43.87
C CYS A 25 -29.72 -30.91 44.22
N SER A 26 -29.31 -32.06 43.68
CA SER A 26 -29.67 -33.38 44.20
C SER A 26 -28.39 -34.08 44.64
N PHE A 27 -28.45 -34.68 45.82
CA PHE A 27 -27.39 -35.36 46.55
C PHE A 27 -26.99 -36.71 45.92
N VAL A 28 -25.70 -37.07 45.99
CA VAL A 28 -25.09 -38.31 46.56
C VAL A 28 -23.67 -38.54 45.98
N GLY A 29 -22.66 -38.63 46.86
CA GLY A 29 -21.40 -39.37 46.64
C GLY A 29 -20.09 -38.56 46.51
N MET A 30 -19.23 -38.62 47.56
CA MET A 30 -17.74 -38.58 47.61
C MET A 30 -16.97 -37.77 46.54
N GLU A 31 -16.10 -36.79 46.82
CA GLU A 31 -14.82 -36.86 47.58
C GLU A 31 -14.26 -35.43 47.84
N MET A 32 -13.39 -35.29 48.86
CA MET A 32 -12.75 -34.05 49.33
C MET A 32 -11.91 -33.31 48.27
N TYR A 33 -11.90 -31.97 48.30
CA TYR A 33 -10.69 -31.11 48.27
C TYR A 33 -11.05 -29.69 48.75
N GLN A 34 -10.49 -29.26 49.89
CA GLN A 34 -10.49 -27.85 50.33
C GLN A 34 -9.56 -27.02 49.42
N PRO A 35 -9.83 -25.72 49.22
CA PRO A 35 -8.93 -24.75 49.83
C PRO A 35 -9.59 -23.47 50.39
N THR A 36 -9.18 -23.15 51.62
CA THR A 36 -8.80 -21.84 52.19
C THR A 36 -9.65 -20.60 51.87
N TRP A 37 -10.44 -20.19 52.87
CA TRP A 37 -11.01 -18.84 53.00
C TRP A 37 -9.97 -17.89 53.65
N CYS A 38 -9.81 -16.67 53.15
CA CYS A 38 -9.07 -15.59 53.82
C CYS A 38 -10.05 -14.52 54.32
N CYS A 39 -9.96 -14.17 55.60
CA CYS A 39 -10.73 -13.09 56.21
C CYS A 39 -9.89 -11.81 56.28
N ILE A 40 -10.47 -10.69 55.83
CA ILE A 40 -9.96 -9.33 56.10
C ILE A 40 -10.63 -8.86 57.41
N PRO A 41 -9.93 -8.24 58.38
CA PRO A 41 -10.46 -8.07 59.74
C PRO A 41 -11.64 -7.10 59.90
N GLU A 42 -12.00 -6.32 58.89
CA GLU A 42 -12.99 -5.24 59.05
C GLU A 42 -14.32 -5.45 58.28
N ASP A 43 -14.42 -6.46 57.42
CA ASP A 43 -15.67 -6.78 56.73
C ASP A 43 -15.93 -8.29 56.72
N CYS A 44 -16.99 -8.71 57.41
CA CYS A 44 -17.48 -10.09 57.45
C CYS A 44 -18.12 -10.51 56.11
N ASN A 45 -17.37 -10.48 55.01
CA ASN A 45 -17.78 -11.08 53.76
C ASN A 45 -16.70 -12.03 53.24
N CYS A 46 -16.97 -13.32 53.36
CA CYS A 46 -16.10 -14.38 52.88
C CYS A 46 -16.23 -14.49 51.36
N GLN A 47 -15.21 -14.07 50.61
CA GLN A 47 -15.16 -14.16 49.14
C GLN A 47 -14.03 -15.09 48.69
N SER A 48 -14.22 -15.80 47.56
CA SER A 48 -13.29 -16.81 47.05
C SER A 48 -11.89 -16.22 46.77
N CYS A 49 -10.84 -16.76 47.41
CA CYS A 49 -9.46 -16.28 47.33
C CYS A 49 -8.79 -16.48 45.95
N SER A 50 -9.48 -17.12 45.00
CA SER A 50 -8.97 -17.36 43.65
C SER A 50 -8.62 -16.09 42.87
N HIS A 51 -9.27 -14.95 43.18
CA HIS A 51 -9.07 -13.70 42.45
C HIS A 51 -8.02 -12.77 43.10
N HIS A 52 -7.48 -13.12 44.27
CA HIS A 52 -6.53 -12.26 44.97
C HIS A 52 -5.24 -11.97 44.18
N PRO A 53 -4.61 -12.95 43.49
CA PRO A 53 -3.45 -12.67 42.63
C PRO A 53 -3.78 -11.75 41.46
N TYR A 54 -4.99 -11.88 40.90
CA TYR A 54 -5.48 -11.04 39.79
C TYR A 54 -5.76 -9.60 40.24
N LEU A 55 -6.42 -9.42 41.39
CA LEU A 55 -6.69 -8.10 41.95
C LEU A 55 -5.40 -7.39 42.38
N TYR A 56 -4.46 -8.12 43.00
CA TYR A 56 -3.14 -7.61 43.34
C TYR A 56 -2.33 -7.19 42.10
N PHE A 57 -2.41 -7.97 41.02
CA PHE A 57 -1.80 -7.62 39.73
C PHE A 57 -2.43 -6.36 39.12
N LEU A 58 -3.76 -6.24 39.08
CA LEU A 58 -4.46 -5.06 38.56
C LEU A 58 -4.08 -3.79 39.34
N GLU A 59 -4.00 -3.89 40.66
CA GLU A 59 -3.66 -2.77 41.54
C GLU A 59 -2.21 -2.32 41.37
N ASN A 60 -1.25 -3.26 41.26
CA ASN A 60 0.16 -2.95 41.01
C ASN A 60 0.45 -2.42 39.61
N THR A 61 -0.36 -2.79 38.61
CA THR A 61 -0.17 -2.37 37.21
C THR A 61 -0.95 -1.12 36.83
N GLY A 62 -1.90 -0.68 37.67
CA GLY A 62 -2.79 0.44 37.37
C GLY A 62 -3.84 0.11 36.29
N LEU A 63 -4.12 -1.17 36.08
CA LEU A 63 -5.04 -1.66 35.06
C LEU A 63 -6.45 -1.81 35.66
N ARG A 64 -7.46 -1.24 34.99
CA ARG A 64 -8.88 -1.36 35.32
C ARG A 64 -9.61 -1.92 34.11
N VAL A 65 -10.27 -3.06 34.29
CA VAL A 65 -11.05 -3.73 33.24
C VAL A 65 -12.52 -3.44 33.48
N GLU A 66 -13.13 -2.66 32.60
CA GLU A 66 -14.56 -2.38 32.56
C GLU A 66 -15.20 -3.09 31.37
N ALA A 67 -16.53 -3.26 31.36
CA ALA A 67 -17.21 -3.85 30.21
C ALA A 67 -16.91 -3.04 28.92
N PHE A 68 -16.33 -3.70 27.92
CA PHE A 68 -15.90 -3.10 26.63
C PHE A 68 -14.83 -1.99 26.73
N ARG A 69 -14.21 -1.81 27.90
CA ARG A 69 -13.20 -0.77 28.12
C ARG A 69 -12.04 -1.29 28.95
N LEU A 70 -10.84 -1.18 28.41
CA LEU A 70 -9.61 -1.42 29.14
C LEU A 70 -8.97 -0.08 29.48
N HIS A 71 -8.77 0.21 30.75
CA HIS A 71 -8.14 1.44 31.21
C HIS A 71 -6.81 1.11 31.89
N TRP A 72 -5.73 1.74 31.45
CA TRP A 72 -4.41 1.60 32.02
C TRP A 72 -3.87 2.98 32.40
N PHE A 73 -3.31 3.12 33.59
CA PHE A 73 -2.72 4.38 34.06
C PHE A 73 -1.34 4.14 34.67
N THR A 74 -0.38 5.00 34.35
CA THR A 74 0.98 4.91 34.90
C THR A 74 1.64 6.28 35.05
N ALA A 75 2.38 6.45 36.16
CA ALA A 75 3.23 7.61 36.41
C ALA A 75 4.71 7.37 36.01
N ALA A 76 5.03 6.18 35.46
CA ALA A 76 6.41 5.78 35.20
C ALA A 76 7.15 6.73 34.22
N PHE A 77 6.42 7.33 33.28
CA PHE A 77 6.98 8.22 32.26
C PHE A 77 7.18 9.66 32.73
N ASN A 78 6.72 10.04 33.93
CA ASN A 78 6.78 11.43 34.40
C ASN A 78 8.22 11.96 34.46
N ARG A 79 9.19 11.12 34.88
CA ARG A 79 10.62 11.48 34.88
C ARG A 79 11.16 11.74 33.47
N PHE A 80 10.70 10.97 32.49
CA PHE A 80 11.08 11.16 31.09
C PHE A 80 10.54 12.49 30.57
N PHE A 81 9.27 12.81 30.81
CA PHE A 81 8.68 14.09 30.40
C PHE A 81 9.36 15.28 31.07
N GLN A 82 9.68 15.18 32.37
CA GLN A 82 10.44 16.21 33.08
C GLN A 82 11.81 16.46 32.44
N LYS A 83 12.53 15.38 32.08
CA LYS A 83 13.83 15.49 31.39
C LYS A 83 13.68 16.12 29.99
N CYS A 84 12.66 15.73 29.23
CA CYS A 84 12.40 16.31 27.92
C CYS A 84 11.98 17.78 28.00
N GLY A 85 11.09 18.16 28.92
CA GLY A 85 10.61 19.54 29.09
C GLY A 85 11.63 20.51 29.67
N SER A 86 12.63 20.01 30.40
CA SER A 86 13.77 20.80 30.89
C SER A 86 14.94 20.87 29.88
N TRP A 87 14.86 20.13 28.77
CA TRP A 87 15.92 20.09 27.77
C TRP A 87 15.97 21.40 26.96
N ARG A 88 17.06 22.17 27.09
CA ARG A 88 17.30 23.40 26.32
C ARG A 88 16.07 24.34 26.29
N PRO A 89 15.72 24.99 27.42
CA PRO A 89 14.43 25.66 27.59
C PRO A 89 14.14 26.81 26.60
N LYS A 90 15.19 27.44 26.04
CA LYS A 90 15.07 28.47 24.99
C LYS A 90 14.63 27.88 23.65
N LEU A 91 15.14 26.70 23.28
CA LEU A 91 14.76 26.03 22.04
C LEU A 91 13.32 25.54 22.14
N LEU A 92 12.94 24.94 23.27
CA LEU A 92 11.56 24.52 23.50
C LEU A 92 10.58 25.68 23.50
N ASP A 93 10.90 26.80 24.13
CA ASP A 93 10.02 27.99 24.10
C ASP A 93 9.83 28.52 22.67
N CYS A 94 10.90 28.55 21.87
CA CYS A 94 10.81 28.90 20.44
C CYS A 94 9.96 27.88 19.67
N TRP A 95 10.20 26.58 19.88
CA TRP A 95 9.46 25.47 19.25
C TRP A 95 7.96 25.53 19.52
N PHE A 96 7.55 25.67 20.78
CA PHE A 96 6.14 25.75 21.15
C PHE A 96 5.50 27.09 20.74
N THR A 97 6.27 28.18 20.72
CA THR A 97 5.76 29.47 20.20
C THR A 97 5.50 29.41 18.70
N LEU A 98 6.41 28.79 17.93
CA LEU A 98 6.21 28.52 16.50
C LEU A 98 4.99 27.61 16.30
N GLY A 99 4.93 26.50 17.05
CA GLY A 99 3.83 25.55 16.98
C GLY A 99 2.48 26.16 17.28
N THR A 100 2.40 27.10 18.23
CA THR A 100 1.17 27.85 18.53
C THR A 100 0.74 28.69 17.33
N ARG A 101 1.66 29.41 16.69
CA ARG A 101 1.36 30.23 15.49
C ARG A 101 0.91 29.36 14.31
N CYS A 102 1.60 28.25 14.06
CA CYS A 102 1.25 27.31 12.99
C CYS A 102 -0.12 26.66 13.26
N SER A 103 -0.37 26.18 14.47
CA SER A 103 -1.66 25.55 14.83
C SER A 103 -2.82 26.54 14.70
N LEU A 104 -2.63 27.79 15.13
CA LEU A 104 -3.64 28.84 14.99
C LEU A 104 -3.90 29.19 13.52
N ALA A 105 -2.87 29.17 12.66
CA ALA A 105 -3.03 29.39 11.22
C ALA A 105 -3.72 28.22 10.50
N LEU A 106 -3.52 26.99 10.98
CA LEU A 106 -4.16 25.79 10.44
C LEU A 106 -5.61 25.63 10.91
N LEU A 107 -5.99 26.23 12.05
CA LEU A 107 -7.32 26.10 12.62
C LEU A 107 -8.44 26.56 11.66
N PRO A 108 -8.39 27.73 10.99
CA PRO A 108 -9.38 28.12 9.99
C PRO A 108 -9.49 27.14 8.82
N VAL A 109 -8.37 26.58 8.38
CA VAL A 109 -8.33 25.59 7.29
C VAL A 109 -9.01 24.30 7.74
N ALA A 110 -8.68 23.80 8.93
CA ALA A 110 -9.33 22.63 9.51
C ALA A 110 -10.84 22.84 9.69
N MET A 111 -11.24 23.99 10.23
CA MET A 111 -12.66 24.36 10.38
C MET A 111 -13.39 24.40 9.04
N TYR A 112 -12.77 25.01 8.01
CA TYR A 112 -13.34 25.03 6.66
C TYR A 112 -13.57 23.62 6.12
N ILE A 113 -12.57 22.73 6.23
CA ILE A 113 -12.68 21.35 5.74
C ILE A 113 -13.75 20.57 6.51
N VAL A 114 -13.81 20.69 7.84
CA VAL A 114 -14.83 20.02 8.67
C VAL A 114 -16.23 20.51 8.33
N ILE A 115 -16.43 21.82 8.16
CA ILE A 115 -17.72 22.39 7.76
C ILE A 115 -18.12 21.86 6.37
N ARG A 116 -17.21 21.87 5.40
CA ARG A 116 -17.47 21.34 4.05
C ARG A 116 -17.82 19.86 4.08
N THR A 117 -17.11 19.08 4.88
CA THR A 117 -17.37 17.65 5.11
C THR A 117 -18.77 17.45 5.68
N ALA A 118 -19.13 18.17 6.75
CA ALA A 118 -20.44 18.09 7.39
C ALA A 118 -21.59 18.48 6.43
N VAL A 119 -21.43 19.57 5.68
CA VAL A 119 -22.40 20.02 4.67
C VAL A 119 -22.55 18.99 3.55
N SER A 120 -21.44 18.43 3.06
CA SER A 120 -21.46 17.40 2.01
C SER A 120 -22.12 16.11 2.47
N ALA A 121 -21.88 15.68 3.72
CA ALA A 121 -22.53 14.53 4.32
C ALA A 121 -24.05 14.75 4.44
N CYS A 122 -24.47 15.95 4.86
CA CYS A 122 -25.88 16.33 4.91
C CYS A 122 -26.55 16.32 3.52
N HIS A 123 -25.89 16.88 2.50
CA HIS A 123 -26.43 16.88 1.13
C HIS A 123 -26.47 15.48 0.49
N ARG A 124 -25.50 14.60 0.78
CA ARG A 124 -25.49 13.22 0.27
C ARG A 124 -26.64 12.37 0.83
N SER A 125 -27.11 12.67 2.03
CA SER A 125 -28.34 12.05 2.58
C SER A 125 -29.60 12.46 1.83
N ILE A 126 -29.56 13.52 1.01
CA ILE A 126 -30.71 14.07 0.28
C ILE A 126 -30.62 13.78 -1.22
N SER A 127 -29.41 13.73 -1.80
CA SER A 127 -29.22 13.58 -3.25
C SER A 127 -28.40 12.33 -3.59
N THR A 128 -29.08 11.30 -4.09
CA THR A 128 -28.47 10.14 -4.74
C THR A 128 -27.94 10.54 -6.11
N GLY A 129 -26.66 10.90 -6.23
CA GLY A 129 -25.96 10.81 -7.53
C GLY A 129 -25.14 12.02 -7.97
N ASP A 130 -24.16 12.47 -7.19
CA ASP A 130 -23.10 13.31 -7.77
C ASP A 130 -21.71 12.95 -7.22
N THR A 131 -20.95 12.22 -8.02
CA THR A 131 -19.57 11.76 -7.79
C THR A 131 -18.57 12.83 -8.23
N LYS A 132 -18.40 13.87 -7.41
CA LYS A 132 -17.19 14.71 -7.47
C LYS A 132 -16.28 14.35 -6.29
N PRO A 133 -14.96 14.17 -6.51
CA PRO A 133 -14.01 13.96 -5.43
C PRO A 133 -13.84 15.27 -4.66
N ALA A 134 -14.70 15.51 -3.68
CA ALA A 134 -14.50 16.56 -2.69
C ALA A 134 -13.58 16.01 -1.60
N LEU A 135 -12.67 16.85 -1.10
CA LEU A 135 -11.87 16.57 0.10
C LEU A 135 -12.83 16.46 1.30
N ILE A 136 -13.26 15.25 1.60
CA ILE A 136 -14.19 14.90 2.67
C ILE A 136 -13.41 14.03 3.65
N LEU A 137 -13.40 14.41 4.94
CA LEU A 137 -12.89 13.50 5.97
C LEU A 137 -13.90 12.36 6.14
N GLU A 138 -13.52 11.17 5.70
CA GLU A 138 -14.31 9.96 5.92
C GLU A 138 -13.76 9.23 7.17
N PRO A 139 -14.60 8.94 8.18
CA PRO A 139 -14.16 8.16 9.33
C PRO A 139 -13.78 6.74 8.86
N MET A 140 -12.57 6.30 9.19
CA MET A 140 -12.11 4.96 8.83
C MET A 140 -12.74 3.93 9.77
N ILE A 141 -13.60 3.07 9.22
CA ILE A 141 -14.32 1.99 9.90
C ILE A 141 -13.79 0.65 9.36
N PRO A 142 -13.09 -0.14 10.21
CA PRO A 142 -12.62 -1.47 9.84
C PRO A 142 -13.74 -2.37 9.30
N GLY A 143 -13.50 -3.00 8.15
CA GLY A 143 -14.44 -3.91 7.49
C GLY A 143 -15.51 -3.24 6.62
N VAL A 144 -15.65 -1.90 6.67
CA VAL A 144 -16.55 -1.15 5.78
C VAL A 144 -15.76 -0.41 4.72
N ASN A 145 -14.86 0.50 5.11
CA ASN A 145 -14.02 1.28 4.20
C ASN A 145 -12.52 1.00 4.36
N LEU A 146 -12.15 0.09 5.27
CA LEU A 146 -10.77 -0.37 5.45
C LEU A 146 -10.71 -1.91 5.42
N PRO A 147 -9.91 -2.53 4.52
CA PRO A 147 -9.69 -3.97 4.50
C PRO A 147 -9.18 -4.49 5.85
N ILE A 148 -9.60 -5.69 6.24
CA ILE A 148 -9.20 -6.31 7.52
C ILE A 148 -7.68 -6.52 7.58
N SER A 149 -7.02 -6.77 6.44
CA SER A 149 -5.57 -6.89 6.33
C SER A 149 -4.82 -5.65 6.82
N ASP A 150 -5.44 -4.49 6.73
CA ASP A 150 -4.77 -3.20 6.91
C ASP A 150 -5.00 -2.63 8.32
N ILE A 151 -5.86 -3.26 9.12
CA ILE A 151 -6.20 -2.85 10.49
C ILE A 151 -4.93 -2.74 11.34
N GLY A 152 -3.98 -3.66 11.20
CA GLY A 152 -2.74 -3.65 11.97
C GLY A 152 -1.92 -2.37 11.74
N TYR A 153 -1.77 -1.97 10.48
CA TYR A 153 -1.06 -0.73 10.12
C TYR A 153 -1.81 0.50 10.62
N TYR A 154 -3.14 0.51 10.52
CA TYR A 154 -3.98 1.59 11.00
C TYR A 154 -3.88 1.77 12.52
N LEU A 155 -3.97 0.68 13.29
CA LEU A 155 -3.82 0.72 14.75
C LEU A 155 -2.43 1.20 15.16
N ALA A 156 -1.38 0.72 14.49
CA ALA A 156 -0.01 1.19 14.74
C ALA A 156 0.14 2.69 14.48
N ALA A 157 -0.45 3.19 13.39
CA ALA A 157 -0.45 4.62 13.07
C ALA A 157 -1.22 5.44 14.10
N LEU A 158 -2.40 4.99 14.53
CA LEU A 158 -3.19 5.65 15.58
C LEU A 158 -2.42 5.73 16.90
N ILE A 159 -1.86 4.62 17.38
CA ILE A 159 -1.09 4.60 18.63
C ILE A 159 0.09 5.56 18.52
N THR A 160 0.84 5.52 17.42
CA THR A 160 2.01 6.39 17.23
C THR A 160 1.61 7.86 17.24
N CYS A 161 0.55 8.21 16.51
CA CYS A 161 0.00 9.56 16.45
C CYS A 161 -0.49 10.04 17.83
N SER A 162 -1.25 9.22 18.55
CA SER A 162 -1.73 9.55 19.90
C SER A 162 -0.59 9.72 20.90
N VAL A 163 0.40 8.82 20.91
CA VAL A 163 1.56 8.92 21.81
C VAL A 163 2.34 10.21 21.55
N VAL A 164 2.61 10.56 20.28
CA VAL A 164 3.34 11.77 19.92
C VAL A 164 2.53 13.03 20.24
N HIS A 165 1.20 12.99 20.08
CA HIS A 165 0.30 14.06 20.45
C HIS A 165 0.36 14.38 21.94
N GLU A 166 0.17 13.35 22.78
CA GLU A 166 0.17 13.49 24.23
C GLU A 166 1.56 13.84 24.78
N LEU A 167 2.62 13.32 24.14
CA LEU A 167 3.99 13.74 24.44
C LEU A 167 4.16 15.26 24.24
N GLY A 168 3.57 15.82 23.18
CA GLY A 168 3.57 17.26 22.94
C GLY A 168 2.95 18.05 24.10
N HIS A 169 1.75 17.63 24.55
CA HIS A 169 1.09 18.23 25.71
C HIS A 169 1.91 18.11 27.00
N ALA A 170 2.43 16.93 27.28
CA ALA A 170 3.24 16.66 28.46
C ALA A 170 4.50 17.54 28.52
N VAL A 171 5.27 17.60 27.42
CA VAL A 171 6.51 18.39 27.36
C VAL A 171 6.21 19.89 27.45
N ALA A 172 5.12 20.37 26.84
CA ALA A 172 4.69 21.76 26.96
C ALA A 172 4.23 22.12 28.38
N ALA A 173 3.49 21.21 29.04
CA ALA A 173 3.03 21.40 30.41
C ALA A 173 4.20 21.55 31.38
N VAL A 174 5.21 20.67 31.29
CA VAL A 174 6.46 20.79 32.06
C VAL A 174 7.15 22.12 31.80
N ARG A 175 7.16 22.59 30.54
CA ARG A 175 7.83 23.85 30.18
C ARG A 175 7.13 25.07 30.75
N GLU A 176 5.81 25.03 30.91
CA GLU A 176 4.98 26.08 31.51
C GLU A 176 4.80 25.87 33.04
N ASP A 177 5.59 24.99 33.64
CA ASP A 177 5.70 24.71 35.08
C ASP A 177 4.44 24.05 35.69
N VAL A 178 3.78 23.18 34.91
CA VAL A 178 2.61 22.39 35.33
C VAL A 178 3.03 20.95 35.61
N HIS A 179 2.57 20.40 36.74
CA HIS A 179 2.83 19.02 37.13
C HIS A 179 2.02 18.03 36.29
N ILE A 180 2.66 16.92 35.92
CA ILE A 180 2.03 15.78 35.26
C ILE A 180 1.76 14.71 36.31
N ASP A 181 0.50 14.35 36.49
CA ASP A 181 0.10 13.31 37.43
C ASP A 181 0.39 11.91 36.86
N GLY A 182 0.17 11.72 35.55
CA GLY A 182 0.53 10.50 34.85
C GLY A 182 0.06 10.46 33.40
N VAL A 183 0.23 9.32 32.75
CA VAL A 183 -0.29 9.01 31.41
C VAL A 183 -1.21 7.82 31.51
N GLY A 184 -2.30 7.85 30.75
CA GLY A 184 -3.21 6.74 30.61
C GLY A 184 -3.39 6.30 29.16
N LEU A 185 -3.81 5.04 29.03
CA LEU A 185 -4.27 4.44 27.79
C LEU A 185 -5.63 3.82 28.08
N THR A 186 -6.65 4.28 27.37
CA THR A 186 -7.97 3.65 27.36
C THR A 186 -8.21 3.01 26.00
N VAL A 187 -8.49 1.71 25.97
CA VAL A 187 -8.94 1.03 24.75
C VAL A 187 -10.45 0.87 24.85
N VAL A 188 -11.18 1.50 23.93
CA VAL A 188 -12.64 1.37 23.79
C VAL A 188 -12.91 0.51 22.56
N LEU A 189 -13.49 -0.67 22.75
CA LEU A 189 -13.60 -1.71 21.73
C LEU A 189 -12.22 -2.09 21.14
N ILE A 190 -11.86 -1.49 20.00
CA ILE A 190 -10.59 -1.70 19.29
C ILE A 190 -9.75 -0.42 19.17
N VAL A 191 -10.27 0.73 19.59
CA VAL A 191 -9.62 2.03 19.39
C VAL A 191 -8.82 2.40 20.63
N PRO A 192 -7.48 2.47 20.54
CA PRO A 192 -6.64 2.94 21.63
C PRO A 192 -6.67 4.47 21.70
N VAL A 193 -6.88 4.99 22.91
CA VAL A 193 -6.85 6.42 23.21
C VAL A 193 -5.82 6.66 24.30
N VAL A 194 -4.73 7.33 23.96
CA VAL A 194 -3.70 7.76 24.92
C VAL A 194 -4.06 9.16 25.40
N TYR A 195 -3.85 9.45 26.67
CA TYR A 195 -4.05 10.78 27.24
C TYR A 195 -3.03 11.07 28.35
N VAL A 196 -2.61 12.33 28.49
CA VAL A 196 -1.83 12.81 29.64
C VAL A 196 -2.75 13.46 30.68
N HIS A 197 -2.55 13.11 31.96
CA HIS A 197 -3.26 13.73 33.07
C HIS A 197 -2.40 14.85 33.66
N LEU A 198 -2.90 16.08 33.55
CA LEU A 198 -2.26 17.29 34.06
C LEU A 198 -2.99 17.76 35.32
N ASN A 199 -2.26 18.38 36.25
CA ASN A 199 -2.87 18.97 37.42
C ASN A 199 -3.78 20.14 37.02
N THR A 200 -5.10 19.94 37.15
CA THR A 200 -6.13 20.91 36.69
C THR A 200 -6.04 22.25 37.40
N GLN A 201 -5.79 22.26 38.71
CA GLN A 201 -5.66 23.50 39.49
C GLN A 201 -4.50 24.37 38.99
N GLN A 202 -3.35 23.76 38.72
CA GLN A 202 -2.20 24.47 38.16
C GLN A 202 -2.46 24.94 36.73
N TYR A 203 -3.05 24.09 35.89
CA TYR A 203 -3.37 24.43 34.50
C TYR A 203 -4.37 25.61 34.39
N ASP A 204 -5.45 25.58 35.18
CA ASP A 204 -6.49 26.62 35.17
C ASP A 204 -6.00 27.95 35.73
N SER A 205 -4.98 27.92 36.62
CA SER A 205 -4.33 29.12 37.15
C SER A 205 -3.38 29.81 36.16
N LEU A 206 -3.02 29.16 35.05
CA LEU A 206 -2.12 29.72 34.06
C LEU A 206 -2.78 30.86 33.26
N PRO A 207 -1.99 31.85 32.80
CA PRO A 207 -2.50 32.84 31.85
C PRO A 207 -2.90 32.18 30.51
N PRO A 208 -3.90 32.72 29.78
CA PRO A 208 -4.46 32.11 28.57
C PRO A 208 -3.42 31.80 27.47
N LYS A 209 -2.37 32.62 27.37
CA LYS A 209 -1.29 32.41 26.41
C LYS A 209 -0.51 31.12 26.68
N ARG A 210 -0.30 30.75 27.94
CA ARG A 210 0.41 29.52 28.33
C ARG A 210 -0.49 28.31 28.17
N GLN A 211 -1.77 28.42 28.54
CA GLN A 211 -2.78 27.39 28.25
C GLN A 211 -2.84 27.09 26.75
N LEU A 212 -2.88 28.14 25.91
CA LEU A 212 -2.90 27.98 24.45
C LEU A 212 -1.68 27.24 23.92
N ARG A 213 -0.48 27.51 24.47
CA ARG A 213 0.75 26.79 24.10
C ARG A 213 0.65 25.30 24.41
N ILE A 214 0.13 24.95 25.59
CA ILE A 214 -0.07 23.55 25.98
C ILE A 214 -1.11 22.90 25.07
N THR A 215 -2.26 23.53 24.82
CA THR A 215 -3.32 22.97 23.96
C THR A 215 -2.91 22.83 22.50
N CYS A 216 -2.08 23.73 21.97
CA CYS A 216 -1.57 23.63 20.60
C CYS A 216 -0.41 22.64 20.46
N ALA A 217 0.22 22.24 21.56
CA ALA A 217 1.43 21.42 21.51
C ALA A 217 1.22 20.05 20.87
N GLY A 218 0.11 19.36 21.19
CA GLY A 218 -0.20 18.05 20.60
C GLY A 218 -0.43 18.11 19.08
N VAL A 219 -1.23 19.08 18.63
CA VAL A 219 -1.46 19.33 17.20
C VAL A 219 -0.15 19.62 16.46
N TRP A 220 0.71 20.47 17.05
CA TRP A 220 2.01 20.78 16.48
C TRP A 220 2.92 19.56 16.34
N HIS A 221 2.96 18.67 17.35
CA HIS A 221 3.78 17.46 17.28
C HIS A 221 3.29 16.49 16.20
N ASN A 222 1.97 16.35 16.02
CA ASN A 222 1.42 15.53 14.93
C ASN A 222 1.66 16.14 13.54
N PHE A 223 1.63 17.47 13.44
CA PHE A 223 1.99 18.15 12.20
C PHE A 223 3.45 17.89 11.83
N VAL A 224 4.36 18.00 12.80
CA VAL A 224 5.79 17.69 12.61
C VAL A 224 5.99 16.21 12.27
N LEU A 225 5.28 15.29 12.95
CA LEU A 225 5.29 13.87 12.64
C LEU A 225 4.86 13.60 11.19
N THR A 226 3.82 14.28 10.72
CA THR A 226 3.35 14.19 9.33
C THR A 226 4.43 14.64 8.36
N ILE A 227 5.10 15.78 8.62
CA ILE A 227 6.21 16.26 7.78
C ILE A 227 7.36 15.24 7.77
N ALA A 228 7.72 14.70 8.93
CA ALA A 228 8.78 13.69 9.04
C ALA A 228 8.43 12.41 8.28
N ALA A 229 7.17 11.94 8.38
CA ALA A 229 6.68 10.78 7.65
C ALA A 229 6.67 11.01 6.13
N MET A 230 6.23 12.19 5.68
CA MET A 230 6.28 12.57 4.26
C MET A 230 7.72 12.62 3.74
N PHE A 231 8.64 13.19 4.51
CA PHE A 231 10.06 13.22 4.16
C PHE A 231 10.64 11.81 4.07
N LEU A 232 10.32 10.94 5.03
CA LEU A 232 10.73 9.53 5.02
C LEU A 232 10.18 8.79 3.80
N LEU A 233 8.92 9.04 3.43
CA LEU A 233 8.28 8.43 2.26
C LEU A 233 8.97 8.83 0.95
N ILE A 234 9.33 10.10 0.81
CA ILE A 234 10.09 10.61 -0.35
C ILE A 234 11.50 10.01 -0.39
N LEU A 235 12.12 9.80 0.77
CA LEU A 235 13.46 9.23 0.88
C LEU A 235 13.48 7.69 0.69
N LEU A 236 12.32 7.05 0.80
CA LEU A 236 12.21 5.59 0.80
C LEU A 236 12.83 4.90 -0.43
N PRO A 237 12.61 5.36 -1.69
CA PRO A 237 13.25 4.75 -2.85
C PRO A 237 14.78 4.78 -2.78
N PHE A 238 15.35 5.85 -2.23
CA PHE A 238 16.81 5.97 -2.07
C PHE A 238 17.34 5.07 -0.96
N LEU A 239 16.60 4.94 0.15
CA LEU A 239 16.96 4.02 1.26
C LEU A 239 16.87 2.56 0.84
N LEU A 240 15.90 2.24 -0.02
CA LEU A 240 15.64 0.89 -0.50
C LEU A 240 16.43 0.53 -1.76
N TYR A 241 17.04 1.49 -2.45
CA TYR A 241 17.85 1.27 -3.65
C TYR A 241 18.86 0.09 -3.56
N PRO A 242 19.64 -0.10 -2.47
CA PRO A 242 20.57 -1.24 -2.40
C PRO A 242 19.87 -2.61 -2.29
N PHE A 243 18.58 -2.64 -1.94
CA PHE A 243 17.81 -3.87 -1.74
C PHE A 243 16.85 -4.17 -2.91
N PHE A 244 16.59 -3.19 -3.78
CA PHE A 244 15.62 -3.31 -4.86
C PHE A 244 16.21 -2.80 -6.18
N ASP A 245 16.01 -3.58 -7.24
CA ASP A 245 16.41 -3.21 -8.59
C ASP A 245 15.35 -2.28 -9.21
N ALA A 246 15.74 -1.05 -9.57
CA ALA A 246 14.84 -0.02 -10.07
C ALA A 246 15.38 0.59 -11.36
N GLY A 247 14.50 0.80 -12.35
CA GLY A 247 14.82 1.49 -13.61
C GLY A 247 15.61 0.64 -14.62
N THR A 248 15.70 -0.67 -14.40
CA THR A 248 16.50 -1.60 -15.20
C THR A 248 15.63 -2.59 -15.99
N GLY A 249 14.30 -2.47 -15.95
CA GLY A 249 13.35 -3.34 -16.63
C GLY A 249 12.06 -3.56 -15.84
N VAL A 250 11.07 -4.18 -16.48
CA VAL A 250 9.82 -4.60 -15.83
C VAL A 250 9.82 -6.10 -15.57
N THR A 251 9.27 -6.51 -14.43
CA THR A 251 9.18 -7.92 -14.06
C THR A 251 7.77 -8.42 -14.26
N VAL A 252 7.62 -9.53 -14.99
CA VAL A 252 6.32 -10.15 -15.24
C VAL A 252 5.83 -10.82 -13.96
N ARG A 253 4.71 -10.36 -13.42
CA ARG A 253 4.11 -10.92 -12.22
C ARG A 253 3.13 -12.04 -12.55
N ASN A 254 2.28 -11.84 -13.56
CA ASN A 254 1.28 -12.82 -13.95
C ASN A 254 1.00 -12.76 -15.46
N ILE A 255 0.69 -13.90 -16.05
CA ILE A 255 0.30 -14.03 -17.44
C ILE A 255 -1.01 -14.80 -17.47
N HIS A 256 -2.01 -14.23 -18.14
CA HIS A 256 -3.29 -14.88 -18.32
C HIS A 256 -3.14 -16.20 -19.10
N GLN A 257 -3.80 -17.28 -18.67
CA GLN A 257 -3.62 -18.61 -19.26
C GLN A 257 -4.00 -18.69 -20.75
N ALA A 258 -4.95 -17.86 -21.20
CA ALA A 258 -5.34 -17.78 -22.60
C ALA A 258 -4.42 -16.86 -23.44
N SER A 259 -3.37 -16.30 -22.85
CA SER A 259 -2.42 -15.45 -23.57
C SER A 259 -1.64 -16.26 -24.61
N PRO A 260 -1.38 -15.74 -25.81
CA PRO A 260 -0.48 -16.37 -26.77
C PRO A 260 0.98 -16.37 -26.27
N LEU A 261 1.28 -15.55 -25.26
CA LEU A 261 2.57 -15.50 -24.57
C LEU A 261 2.69 -16.53 -23.44
N ALA A 262 1.63 -17.27 -23.13
CA ALA A 262 1.68 -18.36 -22.16
C ALA A 262 2.29 -19.60 -22.82
N GLY A 263 3.33 -20.18 -22.20
CA GLY A 263 3.93 -21.43 -22.65
C GLY A 263 5.45 -21.47 -22.55
N PRO A 264 6.09 -22.58 -22.96
CA PRO A 264 7.53 -22.77 -22.81
C PRO A 264 8.37 -21.79 -23.64
N SER A 265 7.85 -21.36 -24.79
CA SER A 265 8.52 -20.41 -25.70
C SER A 265 8.11 -18.95 -25.45
N GLY A 266 7.20 -18.72 -24.49
CA GLY A 266 6.64 -17.42 -24.16
C GLY A 266 7.28 -16.77 -22.93
N LEU A 267 6.56 -15.81 -22.34
CA LEU A 267 6.97 -15.18 -21.08
C LEU A 267 6.61 -16.09 -19.90
N GLN A 268 7.36 -15.95 -18.80
CA GLN A 268 7.12 -16.66 -17.55
C GLN A 268 7.09 -15.66 -16.38
N THR A 269 6.34 -16.00 -15.33
CA THR A 269 6.36 -15.23 -14.09
C THR A 269 7.77 -15.14 -13.52
N GLY A 270 8.23 -13.92 -13.23
CA GLY A 270 9.59 -13.61 -12.78
C GLY A 270 10.54 -13.19 -13.91
N ASP A 271 10.13 -13.31 -15.19
CA ASP A 271 10.93 -12.79 -16.30
C ASP A 271 11.07 -11.27 -16.20
N LYS A 272 12.29 -10.80 -16.38
CA LYS A 272 12.60 -9.36 -16.45
C LYS A 272 12.77 -8.94 -17.91
N VAL A 273 11.85 -8.12 -18.39
CA VAL A 273 11.84 -7.57 -19.75
C VAL A 273 12.68 -6.30 -19.80
N LEU A 274 13.61 -6.26 -20.75
CA LEU A 274 14.56 -5.15 -20.95
C LEU A 274 14.22 -4.32 -22.19
N THR A 275 13.82 -4.97 -23.28
CA THR A 275 13.49 -4.29 -24.53
C THR A 275 12.29 -4.94 -25.22
N LEU A 276 11.52 -4.11 -25.92
CA LEU A 276 10.47 -4.51 -26.84
C LEU A 276 10.81 -3.92 -28.21
N ASN A 277 11.19 -4.76 -29.16
CA ASN A 277 11.83 -4.36 -30.41
C ASN A 277 13.05 -3.46 -30.14
N GLN A 278 13.07 -2.26 -30.72
CA GLN A 278 14.10 -1.22 -30.48
C GLN A 278 13.81 -0.35 -29.25
N CYS A 279 12.66 -0.53 -28.60
CA CYS A 279 12.22 0.31 -27.48
C CYS A 279 12.75 -0.24 -26.15
N GLN A 280 13.46 0.62 -25.41
CA GLN A 280 14.04 0.28 -24.10
C GLN A 280 12.97 0.36 -23.01
N VAL A 281 12.86 -0.69 -22.21
CA VAL A 281 11.90 -0.81 -21.12
C VAL A 281 12.65 -0.72 -19.80
N LYS A 282 12.35 0.31 -19.01
CA LYS A 282 13.00 0.58 -17.72
C LYS A 282 12.04 0.47 -16.53
N ASP A 283 10.78 0.79 -16.77
CA ASP A 283 9.70 0.93 -15.80
C ASP A 283 8.35 0.64 -16.48
N PHE A 284 7.27 0.70 -15.69
CA PHE A 284 5.92 0.41 -16.19
C PHE A 284 5.46 1.41 -17.26
N ASP A 285 5.84 2.69 -17.15
CA ASP A 285 5.45 3.73 -18.11
C ASP A 285 6.14 3.51 -19.46
N SER A 286 7.44 3.20 -19.46
CA SER A 286 8.16 2.84 -20.68
C SER A 286 7.65 1.54 -21.30
N TRP A 287 7.28 0.53 -20.51
CA TRP A 287 6.60 -0.67 -21.02
C TRP A 287 5.31 -0.32 -21.77
N TYR A 288 4.45 0.50 -21.15
CA TYR A 288 3.22 0.97 -21.77
C TYR A 288 3.48 1.77 -23.06
N HIS A 289 4.41 2.73 -23.02
CA HIS A 289 4.78 3.52 -24.20
C HIS A 289 5.35 2.67 -25.33
N CYS A 290 6.16 1.65 -25.03
CA CYS A 290 6.70 0.74 -26.03
C CYS A 290 5.60 -0.10 -26.71
N ILE A 291 4.60 -0.59 -25.96
CA ILE A 291 3.47 -1.30 -26.55
C ILE A 291 2.64 -0.37 -27.43
N VAL A 292 2.31 0.83 -26.95
CA VAL A 292 1.55 1.82 -27.74
C VAL A 292 2.31 2.18 -29.02
N SER A 293 3.63 2.35 -28.95
CA SER A 293 4.47 2.56 -30.13
C SER A 293 4.36 1.40 -31.13
N ALA A 294 4.36 0.16 -30.64
CA ALA A 294 4.23 -1.03 -31.48
C ALA A 294 2.84 -1.21 -32.11
N ILE A 295 1.78 -0.65 -31.50
CA ILE A 295 0.43 -0.61 -32.11
C ILE A 295 0.41 0.35 -33.30
N ASN A 296 0.98 1.54 -33.11
CA ASN A 296 0.87 2.65 -34.06
C ASN A 296 1.84 2.54 -35.25
N HIS A 297 2.95 1.82 -35.11
CA HIS A 297 3.94 1.65 -36.17
C HIS A 297 3.93 0.22 -36.72
N ALA A 298 4.35 0.07 -37.97
CA ALA A 298 4.58 -1.24 -38.58
C ALA A 298 5.75 -1.95 -37.89
N SER A 299 5.77 -3.28 -37.95
CA SER A 299 6.90 -4.06 -37.44
C SER A 299 8.21 -3.67 -38.15
N PRO A 300 9.31 -3.52 -37.40
CA PRO A 300 10.61 -3.29 -38.00
C PRO A 300 11.06 -4.52 -38.79
N GLY A 301 11.93 -4.29 -39.78
CA GLY A 301 12.73 -5.33 -40.42
C GLY A 301 13.99 -5.66 -39.64
N TYR A 302 14.73 -6.63 -40.15
CA TYR A 302 15.96 -7.16 -39.57
C TYR A 302 17.08 -7.10 -40.61
N CYS A 303 18.28 -6.69 -40.18
CA CYS A 303 19.46 -6.62 -41.04
C CYS A 303 20.15 -7.98 -41.12
N ILE A 304 20.10 -8.61 -42.29
CA ILE A 304 20.51 -10.01 -42.49
C ILE A 304 21.50 -10.12 -43.66
N SER A 305 22.50 -10.99 -43.52
CA SER A 305 23.48 -11.29 -44.56
C SER A 305 22.87 -12.08 -45.71
N SER A 306 23.34 -11.82 -46.93
CA SER A 306 22.95 -12.60 -48.13
C SER A 306 23.17 -14.11 -47.99
N GLU A 307 24.18 -14.55 -47.22
CA GLU A 307 24.51 -15.96 -46.99
C GLU A 307 23.39 -16.69 -46.25
N LEU A 308 22.88 -16.10 -45.18
CA LEU A 308 21.80 -16.65 -44.36
C LEU A 308 20.50 -16.81 -45.17
N VAL A 309 20.21 -15.85 -46.06
CA VAL A 309 19.06 -15.95 -46.97
C VAL A 309 19.22 -17.13 -47.91
N LYS A 310 20.39 -17.27 -48.56
CA LYS A 310 20.65 -18.37 -49.50
C LYS A 310 20.62 -19.75 -48.85
N GLU A 311 21.01 -19.85 -47.59
CA GLU A 311 21.04 -21.12 -46.85
C GLU A 311 19.66 -21.59 -46.43
N HIS A 312 18.74 -20.66 -46.13
CA HIS A 312 17.47 -20.98 -45.48
C HIS A 312 16.21 -20.63 -46.29
N ASP A 313 16.34 -20.07 -47.50
CA ASP A 313 15.17 -19.69 -48.30
C ASP A 313 14.40 -20.91 -48.83
N GLU A 314 13.16 -21.06 -48.38
CA GLU A 314 12.20 -22.07 -48.85
C GLU A 314 11.01 -21.41 -49.60
N SER A 315 11.26 -20.29 -50.28
CA SER A 315 10.22 -19.49 -50.93
C SER A 315 9.45 -20.25 -52.02
N VAL A 316 8.13 -20.02 -52.04
CA VAL A 316 7.23 -20.45 -53.11
C VAL A 316 6.60 -19.24 -53.81
N ALA A 317 5.86 -19.47 -54.90
CA ALA A 317 5.18 -18.40 -55.62
C ALA A 317 4.29 -17.57 -54.67
N ALA A 318 4.60 -16.26 -54.60
CA ALA A 318 3.94 -15.32 -53.71
C ALA A 318 2.44 -15.22 -53.98
N LYS A 319 1.65 -15.22 -52.91
CA LYS A 319 0.19 -15.09 -52.93
C LYS A 319 -0.23 -13.90 -52.09
N GLN A 320 -1.13 -13.08 -52.62
CA GLN A 320 -1.67 -11.96 -51.86
C GLN A 320 -2.81 -12.43 -50.96
N LEU A 321 -2.73 -12.09 -49.66
CA LEU A 321 -3.72 -12.41 -48.66
C LEU A 321 -4.78 -11.29 -48.52
N PRO A 322 -5.98 -11.61 -48.02
CA PRO A 322 -6.95 -10.60 -47.58
C PRO A 322 -6.31 -9.71 -46.50
N GLY A 323 -6.28 -8.40 -46.70
CA GLY A 323 -5.61 -7.46 -45.78
C GLY A 323 -4.26 -6.93 -46.25
N GLY A 324 -3.81 -7.31 -47.45
CA GLY A 324 -2.65 -6.69 -48.13
C GLY A 324 -1.30 -7.36 -47.86
N ALA A 325 -1.25 -8.37 -46.98
CA ALA A 325 -0.06 -9.17 -46.73
C ALA A 325 0.27 -10.08 -47.92
N ILE A 326 1.54 -10.43 -48.08
CA ILE A 326 2.01 -11.36 -49.11
C ILE A 326 2.54 -12.62 -48.41
N GLU A 327 2.02 -13.77 -48.83
CA GLU A 327 2.46 -15.08 -48.37
C GLU A 327 3.38 -15.72 -49.41
N CYS A 328 4.61 -16.02 -49.00
CA CYS A 328 5.62 -16.69 -49.84
C CYS A 328 6.11 -18.01 -49.24
N CYS A 329 5.51 -18.46 -48.13
CA CYS A 329 5.81 -19.74 -47.50
C CYS A 329 4.79 -20.83 -47.86
N ASN A 330 5.21 -22.08 -47.74
CA ASN A 330 4.32 -23.22 -47.85
C ASN A 330 3.46 -23.35 -46.58
N ALA A 331 2.19 -23.74 -46.70
CA ALA A 331 1.28 -23.93 -45.57
C ALA A 331 1.74 -25.00 -44.55
N LYS A 332 2.74 -25.81 -44.89
CA LYS A 332 3.35 -26.81 -44.00
C LYS A 332 4.47 -26.24 -43.11
N SER A 333 5.00 -25.06 -43.44
CA SER A 333 6.13 -24.44 -42.74
C SER A 333 5.62 -23.51 -41.63
N THR A 334 5.26 -24.08 -40.47
CA THR A 334 4.57 -23.36 -39.39
C THR A 334 5.46 -22.37 -38.61
N ASP A 335 6.76 -22.46 -38.75
CA ASP A 335 7.79 -21.65 -38.08
C ASP A 335 8.48 -20.65 -39.02
N HIS A 336 8.09 -20.64 -40.29
CA HIS A 336 8.62 -19.73 -41.30
C HIS A 336 7.75 -18.48 -41.41
N LEU A 337 8.39 -17.37 -41.77
CA LEU A 337 7.73 -16.11 -42.06
C LEU A 337 8.16 -15.63 -43.44
N CYS A 338 7.22 -15.01 -44.15
CA CYS A 338 7.54 -14.33 -45.40
C CYS A 338 8.15 -12.96 -45.10
N PHE A 339 9.30 -12.67 -45.70
CA PHE A 339 9.98 -11.38 -45.59
C PHE A 339 10.08 -10.71 -46.96
N GLU A 340 9.78 -9.41 -47.00
CA GLU A 340 9.99 -8.52 -48.14
C GLU A 340 11.38 -7.89 -48.06
N TYR A 341 12.06 -7.82 -49.19
CA TYR A 341 13.36 -7.20 -49.34
C TYR A 341 13.22 -5.70 -49.65
N LEU A 342 13.83 -4.82 -48.84
CA LEU A 342 13.67 -3.36 -48.98
C LEU A 342 14.76 -2.65 -49.79
N ASP A 343 15.87 -3.30 -50.12
CA ASP A 343 16.95 -2.64 -50.87
C ASP A 343 16.63 -2.59 -52.36
N LYS A 344 16.39 -1.40 -52.89
CA LYS A 344 16.29 -1.13 -54.34
C LYS A 344 17.56 -0.44 -54.82
N GLU A 345 18.68 -1.15 -54.86
CA GLU A 345 19.80 -0.68 -55.67
C GLU A 345 19.77 -1.40 -57.04
N GLU A 346 19.78 -0.60 -58.11
CA GLU A 346 19.61 -1.05 -59.50
C GLU A 346 20.74 -1.97 -60.03
N ASN A 347 21.76 -2.31 -59.23
CA ASN A 347 22.90 -3.11 -59.69
C ASN A 347 23.35 -4.17 -58.65
N MET A 348 22.97 -5.44 -58.94
CA MET A 348 23.30 -6.74 -58.29
C MET A 348 22.44 -7.23 -57.11
N PRO A 349 22.35 -8.56 -56.93
CA PRO A 349 21.81 -9.62 -57.80
C PRO A 349 20.27 -9.73 -57.64
N GLU A 350 19.60 -10.47 -58.53
CA GLU A 350 18.14 -10.76 -58.49
C GLU A 350 17.76 -11.62 -57.27
N LEU A 351 17.86 -11.09 -56.06
CA LEU A 351 17.19 -11.69 -54.92
C LEU A 351 15.67 -11.57 -55.15
N PRO A 352 14.89 -12.63 -54.91
CA PRO A 352 13.45 -12.55 -55.04
C PRO A 352 12.92 -11.46 -54.08
N PRO A 353 11.91 -10.67 -54.50
CA PRO A 353 11.39 -9.58 -53.69
C PRO A 353 10.81 -10.05 -52.35
N HIS A 354 10.49 -11.35 -52.26
CA HIS A 354 10.00 -12.02 -51.06
C HIS A 354 10.76 -13.33 -50.85
N THR A 355 11.14 -13.61 -49.60
CA THR A 355 11.85 -14.83 -49.19
C THR A 355 11.13 -15.48 -48.00
N CYS A 356 11.10 -16.81 -47.96
CA CYS A 356 10.50 -17.56 -46.87
C CYS A 356 11.62 -18.10 -45.97
N LEU A 357 11.72 -17.57 -44.75
CA LEU A 357 12.81 -17.90 -43.82
C LEU A 357 12.26 -18.33 -42.45
N PRO A 358 12.97 -19.20 -41.71
CA PRO A 358 12.63 -19.52 -40.33
C PRO A 358 12.64 -18.25 -39.46
N GLY A 359 11.48 -17.82 -38.98
CA GLY A 359 11.32 -16.51 -38.34
C GLY A 359 12.20 -16.35 -37.10
N ARG A 360 12.32 -17.42 -36.29
CA ARG A 360 13.17 -17.41 -35.09
C ARG A 360 14.65 -17.21 -35.41
N ILE A 361 15.16 -17.85 -36.47
CA ILE A 361 16.57 -17.74 -36.86
C ILE A 361 16.88 -16.29 -37.25
N VAL A 362 16.04 -15.69 -38.09
CA VAL A 362 16.19 -14.29 -38.52
C VAL A 362 16.21 -13.33 -37.32
N ILE A 363 15.24 -13.44 -36.41
CA ILE A 363 15.06 -12.53 -35.27
C ILE A 363 16.14 -12.71 -34.20
N GLU A 364 16.71 -13.91 -34.07
CA GLU A 364 17.79 -14.19 -33.11
C GLU A 364 19.19 -13.97 -33.69
N SER A 365 19.36 -13.98 -35.02
CA SER A 365 20.66 -13.82 -35.68
C SER A 365 21.25 -12.41 -35.59
N THR A 366 20.42 -11.39 -35.39
CA THR A 366 20.85 -9.98 -35.38
C THR A 366 20.15 -9.18 -34.29
N ASP A 367 20.88 -8.23 -33.72
CA ASP A 367 20.31 -7.15 -32.88
C ASP A 367 20.00 -5.89 -33.71
N GLU A 368 20.50 -5.79 -34.95
CA GLU A 368 20.24 -4.68 -35.87
C GLU A 368 18.88 -4.83 -36.55
N MET A 369 18.01 -3.85 -36.31
CA MET A 369 16.69 -3.74 -36.93
C MET A 369 16.66 -2.53 -37.86
N CYS A 370 15.88 -2.63 -38.92
CA CYS A 370 15.79 -1.61 -39.96
C CYS A 370 14.34 -1.21 -40.23
N VAL A 371 14.14 0.04 -40.66
CA VAL A 371 12.89 0.55 -41.22
C VAL A 371 13.07 0.82 -42.71
N THR A 372 14.29 1.18 -43.09
CA THR A 372 14.73 1.50 -44.45
C THR A 372 16.00 0.72 -44.80
N ALA A 373 16.28 0.60 -46.09
CA ALA A 373 17.49 -0.03 -46.63
C ALA A 373 18.80 0.52 -46.04
N SER A 374 18.86 1.83 -45.78
CA SER A 374 20.06 2.51 -45.28
C SER A 374 20.38 2.27 -43.80
N ASP A 375 19.49 1.61 -43.05
CA ASP A 375 19.67 1.39 -41.62
C ASP A 375 20.64 0.22 -41.34
N CYS A 376 20.89 -0.64 -42.33
CA CYS A 376 21.73 -1.82 -42.19
C CYS A 376 23.20 -1.53 -42.45
N SER A 377 24.07 -2.16 -41.67
CA SER A 377 25.52 -2.11 -41.87
C SER A 377 25.94 -2.70 -43.24
N ALA A 378 27.10 -2.28 -43.75
CA ALA A 378 27.58 -2.70 -45.07
C ALA A 378 27.65 -4.24 -45.21
N GLY A 379 27.02 -4.78 -46.26
CA GLY A 379 26.93 -6.23 -46.53
C GLY A 379 25.72 -6.94 -45.88
N LEU A 380 24.87 -6.20 -45.15
CA LEU A 380 23.59 -6.67 -44.64
C LEU A 380 22.44 -6.03 -45.43
N HIS A 381 21.33 -6.74 -45.48
CA HIS A 381 20.14 -6.35 -46.21
C HIS A 381 18.94 -6.25 -45.28
N CYS A 382 18.07 -5.29 -45.54
CA CYS A 382 16.88 -5.08 -44.74
C CYS A 382 15.73 -6.00 -45.18
N LEU A 383 15.42 -7.00 -44.34
CA LEU A 383 14.30 -7.92 -44.52
C LEU A 383 13.14 -7.54 -43.59
N LYS A 384 12.02 -7.13 -44.17
CA LYS A 384 10.82 -6.72 -43.42
C LYS A 384 9.76 -7.82 -43.44
N PRO A 385 9.21 -8.25 -42.30
CA PRO A 385 8.18 -9.28 -42.29
C PRO A 385 6.91 -8.78 -43.02
N SER A 386 6.39 -9.60 -43.93
CA SER A 386 5.13 -9.32 -44.65
C SER A 386 3.95 -9.74 -43.77
N LEU A 387 3.35 -8.77 -43.10
CA LEU A 387 2.25 -8.97 -42.14
C LEU A 387 1.03 -8.15 -42.55
N ASP A 388 -0.15 -8.56 -42.09
CA ASP A 388 -1.37 -7.77 -42.26
C ASP A 388 -1.36 -6.53 -41.36
N ASN A 389 -2.28 -5.60 -41.64
CA ASN A 389 -2.33 -4.32 -40.93
C ASN A 389 -2.61 -4.43 -39.43
N ASN A 390 -3.13 -5.55 -38.92
CA ASN A 390 -3.45 -5.72 -37.51
C ASN A 390 -2.42 -6.57 -36.75
N THR A 391 -1.68 -7.43 -37.43
CA THR A 391 -0.64 -8.26 -36.80
C THR A 391 0.68 -7.52 -36.75
N ARG A 392 1.37 -7.67 -35.62
CA ARG A 392 2.73 -7.17 -35.43
C ARG A 392 3.59 -8.31 -34.92
N LEU A 393 4.84 -8.29 -35.38
CA LEU A 393 5.93 -9.06 -34.82
C LEU A 393 6.62 -8.23 -33.72
N LEU A 394 6.64 -8.77 -32.50
CA LEU A 394 7.32 -8.21 -31.34
C LEU A 394 8.45 -9.12 -30.89
N ARG A 395 9.63 -8.54 -30.72
CA ARG A 395 10.83 -9.16 -30.14
C ARG A 395 11.00 -8.66 -28.71
N ILE A 396 10.78 -9.54 -27.75
CA ILE A 396 10.85 -9.21 -26.31
C ILE A 396 12.16 -9.79 -25.74
N LYS A 397 13.10 -8.91 -25.39
CA LYS A 397 14.39 -9.30 -24.81
C LYS A 397 14.27 -9.37 -23.30
N ARG A 398 14.69 -10.52 -22.74
CA ARG A 398 14.71 -10.78 -21.30
C ARG A 398 16.13 -10.67 -20.75
N ALA A 399 16.26 -10.39 -19.46
CA ALA A 399 17.58 -10.26 -18.82
C ALA A 399 18.34 -11.59 -18.76
N ASN A 400 17.69 -12.67 -18.31
CA ASN A 400 18.34 -13.96 -18.04
C ASN A 400 17.68 -15.14 -18.77
N ALA A 401 17.13 -14.89 -19.97
CA ALA A 401 16.43 -15.93 -20.73
C ALA A 401 16.43 -15.63 -22.25
N LYS A 402 16.07 -16.62 -23.06
CA LYS A 402 15.99 -16.49 -24.53
C LYS A 402 15.00 -15.40 -24.96
N VAL A 403 15.18 -14.85 -26.15
CA VAL A 403 14.23 -13.88 -26.70
C VAL A 403 12.85 -14.52 -26.90
N VAL A 404 11.81 -13.81 -26.50
CA VAL A 404 10.42 -14.20 -26.78
C VAL A 404 9.97 -13.48 -28.03
N ILE A 405 9.39 -14.24 -28.96
CA ILE A 405 8.88 -13.73 -30.22
C ILE A 405 7.36 -13.85 -30.15
N PHE A 406 6.67 -12.75 -30.39
CA PHE A 406 5.23 -12.68 -30.40
C PHE A 406 4.74 -12.21 -31.77
N LEU A 407 3.78 -12.94 -32.33
CA LEU A 407 3.10 -12.61 -33.57
C LEU A 407 1.61 -12.49 -33.27
N GLY A 408 1.08 -11.27 -33.30
CA GLY A 408 -0.32 -11.01 -32.96
C GLY A 408 -0.61 -9.52 -32.81
N GLN A 409 -1.74 -9.18 -32.19
CA GLN A 409 -2.05 -7.79 -31.88
C GLN A 409 -1.30 -7.36 -30.61
N PRO A 410 -0.52 -6.25 -30.62
CA PRO A 410 0.20 -5.81 -29.43
C PRO A 410 -0.72 -5.48 -28.23
N SER A 411 -1.99 -5.17 -28.47
CA SER A 411 -3.00 -4.99 -27.41
C SER A 411 -3.18 -6.22 -26.53
N ASP A 412 -3.04 -7.43 -27.10
CA ASP A 412 -3.17 -8.66 -26.33
C ASP A 412 -2.07 -8.78 -25.28
N VAL A 413 -0.87 -8.31 -25.60
CA VAL A 413 0.26 -8.26 -24.66
C VAL A 413 -0.07 -7.36 -23.47
N TYR A 414 -0.66 -6.18 -23.73
CA TYR A 414 -1.08 -5.25 -22.68
C TYR A 414 -2.16 -5.82 -21.78
N HIS A 415 -3.14 -6.54 -22.33
CA HIS A 415 -4.26 -7.07 -21.55
C HIS A 415 -3.94 -8.37 -20.82
N THR A 416 -2.95 -9.14 -21.29
CA THR A 416 -2.70 -10.50 -20.77
C THR A 416 -1.44 -10.64 -19.92
N VAL A 417 -0.54 -9.64 -19.93
CA VAL A 417 0.69 -9.64 -19.13
C VAL A 417 0.61 -8.55 -18.07
N GLN A 418 0.75 -8.94 -16.79
CA GLN A 418 0.69 -8.06 -15.62
C GLN A 418 2.01 -8.00 -14.87
#